data_AF-A0A849G154-F1
#
_entry.id   AF-A0A849G154-F1
#
_cell.length_a   1.000
_cell.length_b   1.000
_cell.length_c   1.000
_cell.angle_alpha   90.00
_cell.angle_beta   90.00
_cell.angle_gamma   90.00
#
_symmetry.space_group_name_H-M   'P 1'
#
loop_
_entity.id
_entity.type
_entity.pdbx_description
1 polymer ?
#
loop_
_entity_poly.entity_id
_entity_poly.type
_entity_poly.pdbx_seq_one_letter_code
_entity_poly.pdbx_strand_id
1 'polypeptide(L)'
;PDTPEDEINPNSSTMLYLGLGAIVFVPIFKTTTHLPPYVGMMLSLSVVAVFAEIYSRTQFSMSGVNHAESDAAAHHSPVHHSLSRIEMPSILFFLGILMAVAALESLGELFGFATWLQDNMPLLGTEHGSNISDLVVMLLGIGSAVIDNVPLVAASLGMFSEPMDNPLWHFIAFAAGTGGSMLIIGSAAGVVAMGMERIDFFWYLRKIAWLAFIGFLAGALCFMLMRQILI
;
A
#
# COMPACT_ATOMS: atom_id res chain seq x y z
N PRO A 1 23.84 -15.01 31.21
CA PRO A 1 23.28 -15.66 30.00
C PRO A 1 23.47 -14.70 28.84
N ASP A 2 24.57 -14.89 28.12
CA ASP A 2 24.96 -14.07 26.99
C ASP A 2 23.91 -14.23 25.88
N THR A 3 23.25 -13.11 25.54
CA THR A 3 22.47 -13.00 24.32
C THR A 3 23.43 -13.22 23.15
N PRO A 4 23.11 -14.09 22.17
CA PRO A 4 23.96 -14.19 20.99
C PRO A 4 23.95 -12.81 20.33
N GLU A 5 25.14 -12.21 20.19
CA GLU A 5 25.31 -11.01 19.39
C GLU A 5 24.79 -11.33 17.99
N ASP A 6 23.78 -10.60 17.52
CA ASP A 6 23.33 -10.70 16.14
C ASP A 6 24.52 -10.35 15.24
N GLU A 7 25.21 -11.35 14.70
CA GLU A 7 26.27 -11.15 13.71
C GLU A 7 25.65 -10.43 12.50
N ILE A 8 25.85 -9.12 12.44
CA ILE A 8 25.38 -8.28 11.33
C ILE A 8 26.11 -8.79 10.08
N ASN A 9 25.40 -9.53 9.23
CA ASN A 9 25.94 -10.00 7.96
C ASN A 9 26.50 -8.78 7.20
N PRO A 10 27.80 -8.78 6.83
CA PRO A 10 28.46 -7.61 6.26
C PRO A 10 27.81 -7.12 4.95
N ASN A 11 27.01 -7.98 4.31
CA ASN A 11 26.28 -7.67 3.08
C ASN A 11 24.84 -7.19 3.31
N SER A 12 24.40 -7.04 4.56
CA SER A 12 23.01 -6.65 4.91
C SER A 12 22.65 -5.25 4.39
N SER A 13 23.57 -4.29 4.51
CA SER A 13 23.40 -2.93 3.98
C SER A 13 23.31 -2.93 2.45
N THR A 14 24.18 -3.68 1.78
CA THR A 14 24.19 -3.84 0.32
C THR A 14 22.87 -4.44 -0.18
N MET A 15 22.34 -5.42 0.54
CA MET A 15 21.05 -6.06 0.26
C MET A 15 19.88 -5.08 0.41
N LEU A 16 19.91 -4.23 1.44
CA LEU A 16 18.90 -3.18 1.65
C LEU A 16 18.93 -2.13 0.53
N TYR A 17 20.11 -1.64 0.12
CA TYR A 17 20.22 -0.70 -0.99
C TYR A 17 19.75 -1.31 -2.31
N LEU A 18 20.07 -2.57 -2.55
CA LEU A 18 19.63 -3.29 -3.74
C LEU A 18 18.10 -3.47 -3.74
N GLY A 19 17.49 -3.82 -2.60
CA GLY A 19 16.04 -3.89 -2.46
C GLY A 19 15.36 -2.54 -2.66
N LEU A 20 15.87 -1.47 -2.04
CA LEU A 20 15.33 -0.11 -2.19
C LEU A 20 15.46 0.38 -3.64
N GLY A 21 16.61 0.14 -4.28
CA GLY A 21 16.82 0.42 -5.69
C GLY A 21 15.86 -0.35 -6.60
N ALA A 22 15.57 -1.61 -6.26
CA ALA A 22 14.62 -2.44 -6.99
C ALA A 22 13.17 -1.93 -6.87
N ILE A 23 12.79 -1.28 -5.75
CA ILE A 23 11.49 -0.59 -5.61
C ILE A 23 11.43 0.64 -6.51
N VAL A 24 12.47 1.48 -6.47
CA VAL A 24 12.55 2.71 -7.31
C VAL A 24 12.63 2.38 -8.81
N PHE A 25 13.17 1.22 -9.16
CA PHE A 25 13.24 0.74 -10.54
C PHE A 25 11.86 0.50 -11.17
N VAL A 26 10.86 0.05 -10.40
CA VAL A 26 9.53 -0.32 -10.93
C VAL A 26 8.83 0.83 -11.68
N PRO A 27 8.69 2.05 -11.12
CA PRO A 27 8.10 3.17 -11.86
C PRO A 27 8.93 3.57 -13.07
N ILE A 28 10.27 3.53 -12.99
CA ILE A 28 11.15 3.86 -14.13
C ILE A 28 10.93 2.85 -15.27
N PHE A 29 10.90 1.56 -14.94
CA PHE A 29 10.62 0.49 -15.89
C PHE A 29 9.26 0.68 -16.58
N LYS A 30 8.20 0.97 -15.81
CA LYS A 30 6.87 1.26 -16.36
C LYS A 30 6.92 2.42 -17.35
N THR A 31 7.54 3.54 -16.98
CA THR A 31 7.56 4.76 -17.80
C THR A 31 8.38 4.59 -19.08
N THR A 32 9.49 3.84 -19.04
CA THR A 32 10.35 3.63 -20.22
C THR A 32 9.84 2.52 -21.14
N THR A 33 9.29 1.44 -20.59
CA THR A 33 8.91 0.25 -21.38
C THR A 33 7.42 0.19 -21.73
N HIS A 34 6.58 0.98 -21.06
CA HIS A 34 5.12 0.91 -21.13
C HIS A 34 4.52 -0.45 -20.72
N LEU A 35 5.33 -1.35 -20.15
CA LEU A 35 4.86 -2.65 -19.67
C LEU A 35 4.16 -2.50 -18.30
N PRO A 36 3.23 -3.43 -17.97
CA PRO A 36 2.57 -3.43 -16.68
C PRO A 36 3.57 -3.46 -15.50
N PRO A 37 3.30 -2.74 -14.39
CA PRO A 37 4.21 -2.66 -13.24
C PRO A 37 4.61 -4.01 -12.63
N TYR A 38 3.73 -5.01 -12.67
CA TYR A 38 4.02 -6.33 -12.10
C TYR A 38 5.20 -7.03 -12.79
N VAL A 39 5.42 -6.78 -14.08
CA VAL A 39 6.58 -7.32 -14.82
C VAL A 39 7.87 -6.74 -14.24
N GLY A 40 7.89 -5.44 -13.97
CA GLY A 40 9.00 -4.76 -13.30
C GLY A 40 9.22 -5.29 -11.88
N MET A 41 8.16 -5.51 -11.11
CA MET A 41 8.25 -6.10 -9.76
C MET A 41 8.86 -7.51 -9.76
N MET A 42 8.43 -8.36 -10.69
CA MET A 42 8.96 -9.73 -10.82
C MET A 42 10.42 -9.75 -11.29
N LEU A 43 10.81 -8.85 -12.18
CA LEU A 43 12.20 -8.67 -12.60
C LEU A 43 13.07 -8.19 -11.44
N SER A 44 12.61 -7.17 -10.71
CA SER A 44 13.25 -6.67 -9.49
C SER A 44 13.48 -7.78 -8.46
N LEU A 45 12.44 -8.58 -8.18
CA LEU A 45 12.55 -9.72 -7.27
C LEU A 45 13.57 -10.76 -7.77
N SER A 46 13.62 -11.02 -9.07
CA SER A 46 14.58 -11.95 -9.67
C SER A 46 16.03 -11.47 -9.51
N VAL A 47 16.28 -10.18 -9.71
CA VAL A 47 17.61 -9.58 -9.49
C VAL A 47 17.99 -9.66 -8.01
N VAL A 48 17.11 -9.22 -7.11
CA VAL A 48 17.32 -9.32 -5.66
C VAL A 48 17.63 -10.77 -5.26
N ALA A 49 16.90 -11.73 -5.82
CA ALA A 49 17.07 -13.15 -5.54
C ALA A 49 18.45 -13.68 -5.97
N VAL A 50 18.93 -13.31 -7.15
CA VAL A 50 20.27 -13.69 -7.62
C VAL A 50 21.35 -13.15 -6.70
N PHE A 51 21.29 -11.87 -6.32
CA PHE A 51 22.26 -11.27 -5.41
C PHE A 51 22.18 -11.84 -3.98
N ALA A 52 20.97 -12.15 -3.49
CA ALA A 52 20.76 -12.84 -2.22
C ALA A 52 21.53 -14.16 -2.17
N GLU A 53 21.39 -14.95 -3.24
CA GLU A 53 22.01 -16.26 -3.35
C GLU A 53 23.55 -16.14 -3.46
N ILE A 54 24.07 -15.17 -4.22
CA ILE A 54 25.52 -14.90 -4.33
C ILE A 54 26.11 -14.53 -2.96
N TYR A 55 25.48 -13.60 -2.23
CA TYR A 55 25.99 -13.14 -0.93
C TYR A 55 25.79 -14.15 0.20
N SER A 56 24.82 -15.05 0.08
CA SER A 56 24.66 -16.15 1.03
C SER A 56 25.65 -17.29 0.79
N ARG A 57 25.97 -17.60 -0.47
CA ARG A 57 26.97 -18.64 -0.81
C ARG A 57 28.38 -18.25 -0.39
N THR A 58 28.72 -16.95 -0.43
CA THR A 58 30.04 -16.46 0.02
C THR A 58 30.23 -16.55 1.53
N GLN A 59 29.16 -16.51 2.33
CA GLN A 59 29.24 -16.73 3.78
C GLN A 59 29.45 -18.22 4.13
N PHE A 60 28.78 -19.13 3.42
CA PHE A 60 29.01 -20.57 3.57
C PHE A 60 30.42 -21.01 3.13
N SER A 61 31.05 -20.29 2.19
CA SER A 61 32.42 -20.61 1.74
C SER A 61 33.52 -20.22 2.74
N MET A 62 33.23 -19.41 3.77
CA MET A 62 34.23 -19.01 4.79
C MET A 62 34.08 -19.77 6.11
N SER A 63 32.93 -20.39 6.38
CA SER A 63 32.69 -21.18 7.59
C SER A 63 32.67 -22.68 7.28
N GLY A 64 33.81 -23.36 7.39
CA GLY A 64 33.85 -24.81 7.59
C GLY A 64 34.50 -25.65 6.48
N VAL A 65 35.80 -25.49 6.26
CA VAL A 65 36.64 -26.68 5.92
C VAL A 65 36.89 -27.43 7.23
N ASN A 66 35.84 -28.08 7.75
CA ASN A 66 35.86 -29.14 8.76
C ASN A 66 34.42 -29.37 9.17
N HIS A 67 33.75 -30.32 8.52
CA HIS A 67 32.97 -31.39 9.13
C HIS A 67 32.26 -32.13 8.01
N ALA A 68 32.79 -33.30 7.68
CA ALA A 68 32.00 -34.37 7.11
C ALA A 68 30.85 -34.68 8.08
N GLU A 69 29.68 -35.03 7.51
CA GLU A 69 28.39 -35.29 8.17
C GLU A 69 27.40 -34.10 8.20
N SER A 70 26.56 -34.01 7.16
CA SER A 70 25.10 -34.02 7.30
C SER A 70 24.43 -33.76 5.94
N ASP A 71 24.05 -34.83 5.26
CA ASP A 71 23.13 -34.86 4.11
C ASP A 71 21.66 -34.53 4.53
N ALA A 72 21.45 -33.65 5.51
CA ALA A 72 20.11 -33.34 6.04
C ALA A 72 19.88 -31.86 6.43
N ALA A 73 20.81 -30.95 6.13
CA ALA A 73 20.59 -29.51 6.29
C ALA A 73 19.96 -28.93 5.01
N ALA A 74 18.64 -29.03 4.92
CA ALA A 74 17.84 -28.60 3.79
C ALA A 74 18.22 -27.21 3.25
N HIS A 75 18.72 -27.19 2.02
CA HIS A 75 18.91 -26.03 1.16
C HIS A 75 17.66 -25.14 1.08
N HIS A 76 17.52 -24.18 1.98
CA HIS A 76 16.54 -23.09 1.81
C HIS A 76 17.31 -21.88 1.31
N SER A 77 17.14 -21.54 0.02
CA SER A 77 17.65 -20.28 -0.52
C SER A 77 17.17 -19.14 0.39
N PRO A 78 18.00 -18.13 0.69
CA PRO A 78 17.61 -16.97 1.47
C PRO A 78 16.32 -16.32 0.98
N VAL A 79 16.07 -16.42 -0.33
CA VAL A 79 14.86 -15.95 -1.00
C VAL A 79 13.65 -16.79 -0.61
N HIS A 80 13.76 -18.13 -0.64
CA HIS A 80 12.69 -19.02 -0.21
C HIS A 80 12.36 -18.85 1.27
N HIS A 81 13.38 -18.68 2.13
CA HIS A 81 13.18 -18.37 3.54
C HIS A 81 12.49 -17.00 3.72
N SER A 82 12.89 -15.98 2.97
CA SER A 82 12.23 -14.66 3.02
C SER A 82 10.79 -14.71 2.47
N LEU A 83 10.55 -15.48 1.41
CA LEU A 83 9.22 -15.68 0.82
C LEU A 83 8.29 -16.43 1.79
N SER A 84 8.83 -17.33 2.63
CA SER A 84 8.06 -18.02 3.67
C SER A 84 7.58 -17.10 4.80
N ARG A 85 8.19 -15.91 4.95
CA ARG A 85 7.77 -14.87 5.89
C ARG A 85 6.69 -13.96 5.32
N ILE A 86 6.31 -14.13 4.05
CA ILE A 86 5.21 -13.38 3.45
C ILE A 86 3.89 -13.86 4.07
N GLU A 87 3.07 -12.93 4.52
CA GLU A 87 1.75 -13.22 5.04
C GLU A 87 0.77 -13.59 3.92
N MET A 88 0.78 -14.86 3.51
CA MET A 88 -0.16 -15.39 2.53
C MET A 88 -1.64 -15.07 2.83
N PRO A 89 -2.13 -15.08 4.10
CA PRO A 89 -3.49 -14.67 4.41
C PRO A 89 -3.80 -13.24 3.97
N SER A 90 -2.87 -12.31 4.19
CA SER A 90 -3.02 -10.89 3.83
C SER A 90 -3.08 -10.71 2.30
N ILE A 91 -2.25 -11.43 1.54
CA ILE A 91 -2.30 -11.43 0.06
C ILE A 91 -3.63 -11.98 -0.45
N LEU A 92 -4.06 -13.14 0.06
CA LEU A 92 -5.31 -13.77 -0.36
C LEU A 92 -6.53 -12.91 0.00
N PHE A 93 -6.48 -12.20 1.12
CA PHE A 93 -7.49 -11.21 1.52
C PHE A 93 -7.59 -10.07 0.49
N PHE A 94 -6.47 -9.43 0.15
CA PHE A 94 -6.45 -8.37 -0.86
C PHE A 94 -6.88 -8.87 -2.24
N LEU A 95 -6.39 -10.03 -2.66
CA LEU A 95 -6.80 -10.67 -3.91
C LEU A 95 -8.32 -10.90 -3.94
N GLY A 96 -8.89 -11.43 -2.86
CA GLY A 96 -10.33 -11.64 -2.74
C GLY A 96 -11.13 -10.34 -2.92
N ILE A 97 -10.68 -9.25 -2.27
CA ILE A 97 -11.36 -7.96 -2.39
C ILE A 97 -11.22 -7.39 -3.81
N LEU A 98 -10.03 -7.41 -4.39
CA LEU A 98 -9.82 -6.92 -5.76
C LEU A 98 -10.64 -7.71 -6.78
N MET A 99 -10.79 -9.03 -6.61
CA MET A 99 -11.67 -9.85 -7.46
C MET A 99 -13.15 -9.50 -7.27
N ALA A 100 -13.59 -9.23 -6.04
CA ALA A 100 -14.96 -8.81 -5.77
C ALA A 100 -15.27 -7.43 -6.39
N VAL A 101 -14.33 -6.48 -6.28
CA VAL A 101 -14.42 -5.17 -6.92
C VAL A 101 -14.47 -5.31 -8.44
N ALA A 102 -13.58 -6.12 -9.03
CA ALA A 102 -13.58 -6.38 -10.47
C ALA A 102 -14.88 -7.06 -10.95
N ALA A 103 -15.48 -7.93 -10.13
CA ALA A 103 -16.78 -8.51 -10.43
C ALA A 103 -17.90 -7.45 -10.41
N LEU A 104 -17.91 -6.56 -9.42
CA LEU A 104 -18.87 -5.44 -9.36
C LEU A 104 -18.68 -4.45 -10.51
N GLU A 105 -17.44 -4.19 -10.93
CA GLU A 105 -17.11 -3.40 -12.12
C GLU A 105 -17.65 -4.06 -13.38
N SER A 106 -17.38 -5.36 -13.57
CA SER A 106 -17.84 -6.13 -14.74
C SER A 106 -19.37 -6.26 -14.81
N LEU A 107 -20.07 -6.21 -13.68
CA LEU A 107 -21.53 -6.18 -13.61
C LEU A 107 -22.11 -4.78 -13.90
N GLY A 108 -21.28 -3.73 -13.87
CA GLY A 108 -21.70 -2.34 -14.06
C GLY A 108 -22.28 -1.68 -12.81
N GLU A 109 -22.28 -2.36 -11.65
CA GLU A 109 -22.83 -1.82 -10.40
C GLU A 109 -22.02 -0.62 -9.90
N LEU A 110 -20.68 -0.66 -10.02
CA LEU A 110 -19.83 0.48 -9.66
C LEU A 110 -20.10 1.71 -10.52
N PHE A 111 -20.32 1.52 -11.83
CA PHE A 111 -20.67 2.61 -12.74
C PHE A 111 -22.05 3.19 -12.46
N GLY A 112 -23.04 2.33 -12.18
CA GLY A 112 -24.38 2.77 -11.77
C GLY A 112 -24.36 3.57 -10.48
N PHE A 113 -23.60 3.11 -9.48
CA PHE A 113 -23.42 3.83 -8.22
C PHE A 113 -22.69 5.16 -8.39
N ALA A 114 -21.66 5.21 -9.25
CA ALA A 114 -20.95 6.44 -9.58
C ALA A 114 -21.87 7.48 -10.24
N THR A 115 -22.68 7.05 -11.22
CA THR A 115 -23.69 7.91 -11.87
C THR A 115 -24.70 8.43 -10.84
N TRP A 116 -25.20 7.56 -9.96
CA TRP A 116 -26.12 7.97 -8.90
C TRP A 116 -25.51 9.03 -7.98
N LEU A 117 -24.24 8.90 -7.60
CA LEU A 117 -23.53 9.90 -6.81
C LEU A 117 -23.37 11.23 -7.56
N GLN A 118 -23.05 11.19 -8.86
CA GLN A 118 -22.94 12.40 -9.69
C GLN A 118 -24.28 13.15 -9.82
N ASP A 119 -25.38 12.42 -10.01
CA ASP A 119 -26.71 13.01 -10.20
C ASP A 119 -27.31 13.57 -8.91
N ASN A 120 -26.98 12.97 -7.76
CA ASN A 120 -27.60 13.31 -6.47
C ASN A 120 -26.72 14.17 -5.57
N MET A 121 -25.42 14.29 -5.84
CA MET A 121 -24.51 15.07 -5.00
C MET A 121 -24.20 16.43 -5.63
N PRO A 122 -24.41 17.54 -4.89
CA PRO A 122 -24.06 18.86 -5.40
C PRO A 122 -22.55 19.02 -5.57
N LEU A 123 -22.15 19.66 -6.66
CA LEU A 123 -20.80 20.17 -6.86
C LEU A 123 -20.54 21.32 -5.88
N LEU A 124 -19.33 21.39 -5.35
CA LEU A 124 -18.92 22.43 -4.40
C LEU A 124 -18.31 23.66 -5.09
N GLY A 125 -18.06 23.59 -6.41
CA GLY A 125 -17.40 24.65 -7.18
C GLY A 125 -15.87 24.64 -7.00
N THR A 126 -15.33 23.61 -6.36
CA THR A 126 -13.89 23.38 -6.15
C THR A 126 -13.33 22.37 -7.15
N GLU A 127 -14.20 21.67 -7.87
CA GLU A 127 -13.88 20.62 -8.83
C GLU A 127 -13.31 21.21 -10.13
N HIS A 128 -12.08 20.83 -10.50
CA HIS A 128 -11.44 21.28 -11.74
C HIS A 128 -11.40 20.14 -12.75
N GLY A 129 -12.25 20.24 -13.78
CA GLY A 129 -12.24 19.30 -14.91
C GLY A 129 -12.82 17.92 -14.61
N SER A 130 -13.62 17.75 -13.55
CA SER A 130 -14.37 16.53 -13.27
C SER A 130 -15.80 16.86 -12.87
N ASN A 131 -16.75 15.98 -13.23
CA ASN A 131 -18.15 16.06 -12.78
C ASN A 131 -18.36 15.33 -11.43
N ILE A 132 -17.29 14.89 -10.77
CA ILE A 132 -17.35 14.17 -9.51
C ILE A 132 -17.15 15.19 -8.38
N SER A 133 -18.19 15.37 -7.58
CA SER A 133 -18.18 16.29 -6.44
C SER A 133 -17.06 15.94 -5.46
N ASP A 134 -16.32 16.96 -5.02
CA ASP A 134 -15.29 16.79 -3.99
C ASP A 134 -15.87 16.28 -2.67
N LEU A 135 -17.18 16.52 -2.44
CA LEU A 135 -17.91 15.95 -1.32
C LEU A 135 -17.94 14.42 -1.40
N VAL A 136 -18.16 13.85 -2.59
CA VAL A 136 -18.12 12.39 -2.80
C VAL A 136 -16.75 11.85 -2.42
N VAL A 137 -15.68 12.50 -2.85
CA VAL A 137 -14.31 12.09 -2.52
C VAL A 137 -14.04 12.15 -1.01
N MET A 138 -14.52 13.20 -0.33
CA MET A 138 -14.41 13.28 1.13
C MET A 138 -15.21 12.17 1.83
N LEU A 139 -16.43 11.86 1.36
CA LEU A 139 -17.24 10.77 1.91
C LEU A 139 -16.58 9.41 1.68
N LEU A 140 -15.95 9.19 0.52
CA LEU A 140 -15.15 7.99 0.27
C LEU A 140 -13.96 7.92 1.23
N GLY A 141 -13.27 9.03 1.47
CA GLY A 141 -12.22 9.12 2.49
C GLY A 141 -12.71 8.79 3.89
N ILE A 142 -13.92 9.25 4.26
CA ILE A 142 -14.56 8.86 5.52
C ILE A 142 -14.90 7.37 5.55
N GLY A 143 -15.40 6.82 4.44
CA GLY A 143 -15.60 5.38 4.26
C GLY A 143 -14.30 4.59 4.45
N SER A 144 -13.16 5.15 4.05
CA SER A 144 -11.82 4.55 4.21
C SER A 144 -11.47 4.23 5.66
N ALA A 145 -12.05 4.96 6.62
CA ALA A 145 -11.85 4.71 8.06
C ALA A 145 -12.37 3.34 8.51
N VAL A 146 -13.29 2.75 7.75
CA VAL A 146 -13.91 1.45 8.03
C VAL A 146 -13.46 0.41 7.00
N ILE A 147 -13.43 0.81 5.72
CA ILE A 147 -13.08 -0.03 4.58
C ILE A 147 -11.64 0.32 4.21
N ASP A 148 -10.72 -0.63 4.27
CA ASP A 148 -9.30 -0.37 4.02
C ASP A 148 -9.04 0.45 2.73
N ASN A 149 -7.92 1.17 2.71
CA ASN A 149 -7.62 2.11 1.64
C ASN A 149 -7.44 1.43 0.28
N VAL A 150 -6.87 0.21 0.24
CA VAL A 150 -6.64 -0.53 -1.01
C VAL A 150 -7.96 -0.89 -1.72
N PRO A 151 -8.95 -1.54 -1.05
CA PRO A 151 -10.28 -1.75 -1.61
C PRO A 151 -10.97 -0.48 -2.12
N LEU A 152 -10.92 0.59 -1.33
CA LEU A 152 -11.63 1.82 -1.64
C LEU A 152 -11.04 2.51 -2.88
N VAL A 153 -9.70 2.56 -2.99
CA VAL A 153 -9.04 3.09 -4.18
C VAL A 153 -9.35 2.22 -5.40
N ALA A 154 -9.32 0.89 -5.27
CA ALA A 154 -9.67 -0.02 -6.35
C ALA A 154 -11.11 0.21 -6.84
N ALA A 155 -12.07 0.34 -5.92
CA ALA A 155 -13.46 0.64 -6.26
C ALA A 155 -13.58 2.00 -6.97
N SER A 156 -12.89 3.04 -6.48
CA SER A 156 -12.94 4.37 -7.09
C SER A 156 -12.39 4.40 -8.52
N LEU A 157 -11.38 3.58 -8.83
CA LEU A 157 -10.87 3.41 -10.21
C LEU A 157 -11.89 2.74 -11.13
N GLY A 158 -12.73 1.83 -10.61
CA GLY A 158 -13.83 1.22 -11.37
C GLY A 158 -15.09 2.09 -11.44
N MET A 159 -15.28 3.02 -10.50
CA MET A 159 -16.41 3.95 -10.46
C MET A 159 -16.24 5.14 -11.41
N PHE A 160 -15.03 5.68 -11.51
CA PHE A 160 -14.78 6.96 -12.18
C PHE A 160 -13.88 6.79 -13.40
N SER A 161 -14.23 7.44 -14.51
CA SER A 161 -13.50 7.35 -15.79
C SER A 161 -12.90 8.69 -16.20
N GLU A 162 -12.10 9.30 -15.32
CA GLU A 162 -11.41 10.56 -15.58
C GLU A 162 -10.03 10.35 -16.22
N PRO A 163 -9.50 11.34 -16.98
CA PRO A 163 -8.14 11.29 -17.51
C PRO A 163 -7.10 11.09 -16.40
N MET A 164 -5.99 10.38 -16.67
CA MET A 164 -4.98 10.06 -15.65
C MET A 164 -4.34 11.30 -15.00
N ASP A 165 -4.28 12.42 -15.72
CA ASP A 165 -3.74 13.70 -15.22
C ASP A 165 -4.78 14.54 -14.47
N ASN A 166 -6.01 14.04 -14.29
CA ASN A 166 -7.06 14.75 -13.57
C ASN A 166 -6.69 14.91 -12.08
N PRO A 167 -6.80 16.11 -11.49
CA PRO A 167 -6.50 16.34 -10.08
C PRO A 167 -7.40 15.54 -9.12
N LEU A 168 -8.52 14.98 -9.58
CA LEU A 168 -9.35 14.04 -8.84
C LEU A 168 -8.53 12.89 -8.24
N TRP A 169 -7.61 12.30 -9.00
CA TRP A 169 -6.84 11.14 -8.55
C TRP A 169 -5.94 11.45 -7.36
N HIS A 170 -5.35 12.65 -7.35
CA HIS A 170 -4.57 13.14 -6.23
C HIS A 170 -5.46 13.36 -5.00
N PHE A 171 -6.69 13.84 -5.20
CA PHE A 171 -7.61 14.05 -4.09
C PHE A 171 -8.14 12.73 -3.51
N ILE A 172 -8.46 11.75 -4.37
CA ILE A 172 -8.82 10.39 -3.94
C ILE A 172 -7.65 9.75 -3.18
N ALA A 173 -6.43 9.88 -3.69
CA ALA A 173 -5.24 9.34 -3.01
C ALA A 173 -5.04 9.95 -1.61
N PHE A 174 -5.21 11.28 -1.49
CA PHE A 174 -5.21 11.95 -0.19
C PHE A 174 -6.36 11.45 0.70
N ALA A 175 -7.59 11.43 0.19
CA ALA A 175 -8.78 11.13 0.97
C ALA A 175 -8.80 9.68 1.46
N ALA A 176 -8.52 8.72 0.57
CA ALA A 176 -8.44 7.31 0.92
C ALA A 176 -7.24 7.01 1.83
N GLY A 177 -6.08 7.61 1.54
CA GLY A 177 -4.84 7.39 2.29
C GLY A 177 -4.87 7.94 3.71
N THR A 178 -5.40 9.15 3.91
CA THR A 178 -5.49 9.78 5.23
C THR A 178 -6.77 9.40 5.98
N GLY A 179 -7.86 9.13 5.24
CA GLY A 179 -9.16 8.85 5.83
C GLY A 179 -9.18 7.58 6.69
N GLY A 180 -8.39 6.57 6.32
CA GLY A 180 -8.19 5.34 7.10
C GLY A 180 -7.75 5.59 8.55
N SER A 181 -7.09 6.72 8.83
CA SER A 181 -6.60 7.06 10.17
C SER A 181 -7.66 7.71 11.07
N MET A 182 -8.87 8.01 10.58
CA MET A 182 -9.92 8.59 11.43
C MET A 182 -10.45 7.61 12.49
N LEU A 183 -10.37 6.31 12.20
CA LEU A 183 -10.54 5.25 13.18
C LEU A 183 -9.22 4.50 13.32
N ILE A 184 -8.88 4.12 14.55
CA ILE A 184 -7.64 3.38 14.84
C ILE A 184 -7.56 2.01 14.12
N ILE A 185 -8.69 1.45 13.71
CA ILE A 185 -8.74 0.18 12.95
C ILE A 185 -8.68 0.35 11.43
N GLY A 186 -8.85 1.57 10.93
CA GLY A 186 -8.94 1.83 9.49
C GLY A 186 -7.59 1.86 8.77
N SER A 187 -6.49 1.58 9.47
CA SER A 187 -5.16 1.44 8.86
C SER A 187 -4.29 0.43 9.60
N ALA A 188 -3.37 -0.22 8.88
CA ALA A 188 -2.40 -1.13 9.46
C ALA A 188 -1.55 -0.47 10.56
N ALA A 189 -1.12 0.77 10.33
CA ALA A 189 -0.40 1.57 11.33
C ALA A 189 -1.22 1.77 12.61
N GLY A 190 -2.52 2.03 12.48
CA GLY A 190 -3.43 2.17 13.63
C GLY A 190 -3.60 0.88 14.41
N VAL A 191 -3.78 -0.27 13.73
CA VAL A 191 -3.89 -1.59 14.38
C VAL A 191 -2.58 -1.96 15.08
N VAL A 192 -1.43 -1.67 14.48
CA VAL A 192 -0.12 -1.89 15.10
C VAL A 192 0.06 -0.99 16.33
N ALA A 193 -0.28 0.29 16.24
CA ALA A 193 -0.21 1.22 17.38
C ALA A 193 -1.15 0.78 18.51
N MET A 194 -2.35 0.28 18.19
CA MET A 194 -3.28 -0.30 19.17
C MET A 194 -2.63 -1.44 19.94
N GLY A 195 -1.92 -2.33 19.25
CA GLY A 195 -1.22 -3.47 19.87
C GLY A 195 0.02 -3.07 20.67
N MET A 196 0.84 -2.15 20.15
CA MET A 196 2.09 -1.72 20.79
C MET A 196 1.85 -0.86 22.03
N GLU A 197 0.97 0.14 21.92
CA GLU A 197 0.70 1.11 22.99
C GLU A 197 -0.53 0.73 23.84
N ARG A 198 -1.15 -0.42 23.55
CA ARG A 198 -2.37 -0.90 24.22
C ARG A 198 -3.49 0.14 24.26
N ILE A 199 -3.64 0.88 23.16
CA ILE A 199 -4.67 1.90 23.02
C ILE A 199 -6.02 1.20 22.88
N ASP A 200 -7.00 1.59 23.70
CA ASP A 200 -8.36 1.07 23.54
C ASP A 200 -9.09 1.75 22.37
N PHE A 201 -9.88 0.98 21.61
CA PHE A 201 -10.65 1.48 20.47
C PHE A 201 -11.59 2.62 20.86
N PHE A 202 -12.36 2.46 21.93
CA PHE A 202 -13.32 3.47 22.39
C PHE A 202 -12.61 4.70 22.97
N TRP A 203 -11.45 4.51 23.59
CA TRP A 203 -10.60 5.63 23.98
C TRP A 203 -10.18 6.46 22.77
N TYR A 204 -9.66 5.82 21.71
CA TYR A 204 -9.25 6.52 20.49
C TYR A 204 -10.44 7.22 19.84
N LEU A 205 -11.56 6.52 19.69
CA LEU A 205 -12.79 7.07 19.11
C LEU A 205 -13.25 8.35 19.84
N ARG A 206 -13.17 8.36 21.18
CA ARG A 206 -13.62 9.50 21.97
C ARG A 206 -12.61 10.64 22.03
N LYS A 207 -11.31 10.34 22.00
CA LYS A 207 -10.25 11.33 22.27
C LYS A 207 -9.52 11.81 21.03
N ILE A 208 -9.31 10.95 20.05
CA ILE A 208 -8.44 11.20 18.90
C ILE A 208 -9.22 11.23 17.58
N ALA A 209 -10.27 10.42 17.41
CA ALA A 209 -10.97 10.35 16.13
C ALA A 209 -11.51 11.71 15.66
N TRP A 210 -11.99 12.56 16.59
CA TRP A 210 -12.43 13.93 16.24
C TRP A 210 -11.26 14.84 15.83
N LEU A 211 -10.07 14.69 16.44
CA LEU A 211 -8.87 15.41 16.01
C LEU A 211 -8.41 14.94 14.64
N ALA A 212 -8.42 13.63 14.40
CA ALA A 212 -8.10 13.03 13.12
C ALA A 212 -9.09 13.49 12.03
N PHE A 213 -10.39 13.55 12.35
CA PHE A 213 -11.43 14.07 11.47
C PHE A 213 -11.22 15.55 11.12
N ILE A 214 -10.89 16.40 12.10
CA ILE A 214 -10.54 17.80 11.85
C ILE A 214 -9.29 17.91 10.97
N GLY A 215 -8.27 17.09 11.24
CA GLY A 215 -7.06 17.03 10.43
C GLY A 215 -7.35 16.62 8.98
N PHE A 216 -8.21 15.63 8.78
CA PHE A 216 -8.71 15.22 7.46
C PHE A 216 -9.42 16.37 6.75
N LEU A 217 -10.37 17.03 7.41
CA LEU A 217 -11.09 18.18 6.83
C LEU A 217 -10.16 19.34 6.51
N ALA A 218 -9.22 19.66 7.39
CA ALA A 218 -8.23 20.72 7.17
C ALA A 218 -7.32 20.39 5.97
N GLY A 219 -6.88 19.13 5.85
CA GLY A 219 -6.10 18.67 4.70
C GLY A 219 -6.92 18.69 3.41
N ALA A 220 -8.19 18.30 3.45
CA ALA A 220 -9.08 18.34 2.29
C ALA A 220 -9.31 19.78 1.81
N LEU A 221 -9.60 20.71 2.73
CA LEU A 221 -9.70 22.14 2.44
C LEU A 221 -8.39 22.70 1.87
N CYS A 222 -7.25 22.37 2.48
CA CYS A 222 -5.94 22.78 1.99
C CYS A 222 -5.69 22.27 0.57
N PHE A 223 -6.04 21.01 0.29
CA PHE A 223 -5.94 20.42 -1.04
C PHE A 223 -6.82 21.18 -2.06
N MET A 224 -8.09 21.44 -1.72
CA MET A 224 -9.01 22.18 -2.58
C MET A 224 -8.51 23.60 -2.89
N LEU A 225 -8.01 24.31 -1.87
CA LEU A 225 -7.46 25.66 -2.03
C LEU A 225 -6.16 25.65 -2.84
N MET A 226 -5.26 24.70 -2.56
CA MET A 226 -4.01 24.55 -3.32
C MET A 226 -4.32 24.27 -4.78
N ARG A 227 -5.31 23.42 -5.06
CA ARG A 227 -5.78 23.13 -6.41
C ARG A 227 -6.32 24.38 -7.11
N GLN A 228 -7.12 25.21 -6.43
CA GLN A 228 -7.64 26.47 -6.98
C GLN A 228 -6.56 27.53 -7.27
N ILE A 229 -5.41 27.46 -6.58
CA ILE A 229 -4.32 28.44 -6.76
C ILE A 229 -3.33 27.98 -7.83
N LEU A 230 -3.06 26.67 -7.90
CA LEU A 230 -2.02 26.10 -8.77
C LEU A 230 -2.52 25.69 -10.16
N ILE A 231 -3.83 25.47 -10.33
CA ILE A 231 -4.49 25.07 -11.58
C ILE A 231 -5.41 26.19 -12.03
#